data_AF-T1HH29-F1
#
_entry.id   AF-T1HH29-F1
#
_cell.length_a   1.000
_cell.length_b   1.000
_cell.length_c   1.000
_cell.angle_alpha   90.00
_cell.angle_beta   90.00
_cell.angle_gamma   90.00
#
_symmetry.space_group_name_H-M   'P 1'
#
loop_
_entity.id
_entity.type
_entity.pdbx_description
1 polymer ?
#
loop_
_entity_poly.entity_id
_entity_poly.type
_entity_poly.pdbx_seq_one_letter_code
_entity_poly.pdbx_strand_id
1 'polypeptide(L)'
;MTVEAGTNESPNEEYKAPASALDVTPTLDGGVLKEIIKEGESEETPLSGCKVHVHYTGKLTDGTVFDSSRDKPQPFTFQLGKGKVIKAWELGIATMKKGEVAVLHCKHEYAYGITGSPPKIPPKATLIFEVELIEWDVENLSGKKDNGILRRPITNGTGIDSPKELAEVEIHLVGEYEGRVFDDRDVIFCLGEGADNDIPPGVEKALESFVRGETSKLELKPKYGFGDIGHEKFGIPPGASLVYTVTLKKYDQPKDSWMMSSHEKLDEAKNLKEKGTKYFKAEKFDLALKMYKKVLEFIESDAGFEEELLADRSTVLLATNLNIAMCHLKLKHFTEAKKSCDVALDLDANNLKALFRRGQALLQMCEPSLARKDFEKVVALEPTNKAAAAQISVCTQRQRELHSKEKIMYANMFEKFAQKD
;
A
#
# COMPACT_ATOMS: atom_id res chain seq x y z
N MET A 1 -2.72 -83.27 -19.60
CA MET A 1 -2.54 -82.08 -20.44
C MET A 1 -2.83 -80.87 -19.57
N THR A 2 -1.79 -80.34 -18.92
CA THR A 2 -1.83 -79.12 -18.13
C THR A 2 -1.05 -78.08 -18.91
N VAL A 3 -1.76 -77.03 -19.31
CA VAL A 3 -1.27 -75.88 -20.08
C VAL A 3 -0.38 -75.04 -19.18
N GLU A 4 0.89 -74.87 -19.59
CA GLU A 4 1.78 -73.87 -19.01
C GLU A 4 1.37 -72.48 -19.51
N ALA A 5 0.98 -71.60 -18.59
CA ALA A 5 0.82 -70.19 -18.86
C ALA A 5 2.19 -69.52 -18.70
N GLY A 6 2.81 -69.16 -19.83
CA GLY A 6 4.03 -68.36 -19.85
C GLY A 6 3.79 -66.97 -19.27
N THR A 7 4.53 -66.62 -18.23
CA THR A 7 4.68 -65.26 -17.74
C THR A 7 5.52 -64.47 -18.75
N ASN A 8 4.85 -63.63 -19.53
CA ASN A 8 5.49 -62.70 -20.45
C ASN A 8 5.87 -61.43 -19.66
N GLU A 9 6.97 -61.48 -18.90
CA GLU A 9 7.60 -60.27 -18.36
C GLU A 9 8.47 -59.64 -19.45
N SER A 10 7.95 -58.60 -20.11
CA SER A 10 8.75 -57.70 -20.94
C SER A 10 9.67 -56.86 -20.04
N PRO A 11 10.97 -56.72 -20.36
CA PRO A 11 11.87 -55.90 -19.58
C PRO A 11 11.48 -54.43 -19.74
N ASN A 12 11.09 -53.79 -18.64
CA ASN A 12 10.92 -52.34 -18.54
C ASN A 12 12.29 -51.69 -18.83
N GLU A 13 12.52 -51.23 -20.06
CA GLU A 13 13.60 -50.28 -20.31
C GLU A 13 13.31 -49.03 -19.46
N GLU A 14 14.15 -48.82 -18.46
CA GLU A 14 14.09 -47.67 -17.58
C GLU A 14 14.24 -46.41 -18.43
N TYR A 15 13.19 -45.61 -18.54
CA TYR A 15 13.16 -44.41 -19.38
C TYR A 15 14.33 -43.49 -19.04
N LYS A 16 15.13 -43.13 -20.05
CA LYS A 16 16.23 -42.18 -19.92
C LYS A 16 15.89 -40.88 -20.63
N ALA A 17 15.92 -39.79 -19.88
CA ALA A 17 15.81 -38.45 -20.46
C ALA A 17 17.04 -38.13 -21.34
N PRO A 18 16.93 -37.16 -22.25
CA PRO A 18 18.04 -36.69 -23.07
C PRO A 18 19.24 -36.26 -22.22
N ALA A 19 20.47 -36.54 -22.68
CA ALA A 19 21.70 -36.18 -21.97
C ALA A 19 21.90 -34.65 -21.87
N SER A 20 21.23 -33.87 -22.71
CA SER A 20 21.20 -32.41 -22.71
C SER A 20 20.29 -31.83 -21.62
N ALA A 21 19.43 -32.63 -21.00
CA ALA A 21 18.47 -32.14 -20.02
C ALA A 21 19.16 -31.76 -18.69
N LEU A 22 18.89 -30.55 -18.22
CA LEU A 22 19.44 -29.98 -17.00
C LEU A 22 18.63 -30.44 -15.79
N ASP A 23 19.31 -30.89 -14.73
CA ASP A 23 18.65 -31.20 -13.47
C ASP A 23 18.31 -29.91 -12.70
N VAL A 24 17.01 -29.70 -12.49
CA VAL A 24 16.47 -28.52 -11.81
C VAL A 24 16.05 -28.82 -10.36
N THR A 25 16.37 -30.01 -9.85
CA THR A 25 16.14 -30.34 -8.44
C THR A 25 17.20 -29.71 -7.54
N PRO A 26 16.83 -29.22 -6.34
CA PRO A 26 17.81 -28.69 -5.39
C PRO A 26 18.87 -29.72 -4.95
N THR A 27 18.50 -31.00 -4.96
CA THR A 27 19.34 -32.14 -4.56
C THR A 27 20.16 -32.74 -5.69
N LEU A 28 19.94 -32.31 -6.94
CA LEU A 28 20.56 -32.89 -8.14
C LEU A 28 20.39 -34.43 -8.22
N ASP A 29 19.17 -34.91 -7.93
CA ASP A 29 18.85 -36.34 -7.87
C ASP A 29 18.26 -36.92 -9.19
N GLY A 30 18.24 -36.12 -10.24
CA GLY A 30 17.68 -36.42 -11.54
C GLY A 30 16.15 -36.59 -11.51
N GLY A 31 15.48 -36.10 -10.47
CA GLY A 31 14.03 -36.22 -10.31
C GLY A 31 13.22 -35.38 -11.28
N VAL A 32 13.76 -34.21 -11.67
CA VAL A 32 13.16 -33.27 -12.61
C VAL A 32 14.25 -32.79 -13.56
N LEU A 33 14.18 -33.24 -14.80
CA LEU A 33 15.12 -32.83 -15.84
C LEU A 33 14.42 -31.93 -16.84
N LYS A 34 15.04 -30.82 -17.21
CA LYS A 34 14.51 -29.80 -18.12
C LYS A 34 15.34 -29.71 -19.39
N GLU A 35 14.67 -29.78 -20.54
CA GLU A 35 15.24 -29.51 -21.85
C GLU A 35 14.59 -28.27 -22.45
N ILE A 36 15.37 -27.29 -22.89
CA ILE A 36 14.84 -26.08 -23.55
C ILE A 36 14.67 -26.37 -25.04
N ILE A 37 13.45 -26.21 -25.54
CA ILE A 37 13.09 -26.38 -26.97
C ILE A 37 13.10 -25.04 -27.70
N LYS A 38 12.64 -23.98 -27.01
CA LYS A 38 12.66 -22.60 -27.49
C LYS A 38 13.04 -21.68 -26.34
N GLU A 39 14.08 -20.88 -26.55
CA GLU A 39 14.51 -19.85 -25.61
C GLU A 39 13.41 -18.80 -25.36
N GLY A 40 13.42 -18.24 -24.14
CA GLY A 40 12.53 -17.14 -23.76
C GLY A 40 12.99 -15.78 -24.28
N GLU A 41 12.15 -14.77 -24.07
CA GLU A 41 12.31 -13.39 -24.55
C GLU A 41 13.10 -12.50 -23.58
N SER A 42 13.22 -12.90 -22.31
CA SER A 42 13.92 -12.15 -21.26
C SER A 42 14.67 -13.09 -20.32
N GLU A 43 15.58 -12.54 -19.52
CA GLU A 43 16.27 -13.28 -18.46
C GLU A 43 15.43 -13.41 -17.17
N GLU A 44 14.22 -12.84 -17.12
CA GLU A 44 13.35 -12.90 -15.95
C GLU A 44 12.62 -14.25 -15.87
N THR A 45 12.50 -14.79 -14.65
CA THR A 45 11.72 -16.00 -14.37
C THR A 45 10.67 -15.72 -13.28
N PRO A 46 9.53 -16.46 -13.26
CA PRO A 46 8.49 -16.24 -12.26
C PRO A 46 8.97 -16.72 -10.89
N LEU A 47 8.67 -15.93 -9.85
CA LEU A 47 8.94 -16.31 -8.47
C LEU A 47 7.73 -16.99 -7.82
N SER A 48 8.00 -17.70 -6.72
CA SER A 48 6.96 -18.25 -5.86
C SER A 48 5.94 -17.17 -5.47
N GLY A 49 4.66 -17.44 -5.71
CA GLY A 49 3.54 -16.52 -5.52
C GLY A 49 3.00 -15.92 -6.82
N CYS A 50 3.82 -15.82 -7.87
CA CYS A 50 3.38 -15.36 -9.18
C CYS A 50 2.28 -16.27 -9.73
N LYS A 51 1.25 -15.65 -10.32
CA LYS A 51 0.24 -16.38 -11.06
C LYS A 51 0.72 -16.54 -12.49
N VAL A 52 1.14 -17.74 -12.84
CA VAL A 52 1.74 -18.07 -14.13
C VAL A 52 0.68 -18.59 -15.11
N HIS A 53 0.89 -18.30 -16.39
CA HIS A 53 0.04 -18.74 -17.49
C HIS A 53 0.86 -19.63 -18.42
N VAL A 54 0.43 -20.88 -18.56
CA VAL A 54 1.16 -21.88 -19.36
C VAL A 54 0.24 -22.59 -20.33
N HIS A 55 0.78 -22.92 -21.50
CA HIS A 55 0.27 -24.04 -22.29
C HIS A 55 1.12 -25.28 -22.04
N TYR A 56 0.51 -26.45 -22.14
CA TYR A 56 1.20 -27.71 -21.90
C TYR A 56 0.54 -28.90 -22.60
N THR A 57 1.35 -29.93 -22.81
CA THR A 57 0.92 -31.28 -23.20
C THR A 57 1.65 -32.30 -22.31
N GLY A 58 0.90 -33.13 -21.58
CA GLY A 58 1.42 -34.18 -20.72
C GLY A 58 1.33 -35.56 -21.38
N LYS A 59 2.46 -36.29 -21.40
CA LYS A 59 2.62 -37.60 -22.04
C LYS A 59 3.23 -38.62 -21.07
N LEU A 60 2.83 -39.88 -21.22
CA LEU A 60 3.55 -41.02 -20.66
C LEU A 60 4.81 -41.29 -21.51
N THR A 61 5.71 -42.13 -20.99
CA THR A 61 6.98 -42.48 -21.66
C THR A 61 6.79 -43.26 -22.95
N ASP A 62 5.64 -43.88 -23.16
CA ASP A 62 5.23 -44.53 -24.42
C ASP A 62 4.69 -43.54 -25.47
N GLY A 63 4.61 -42.25 -25.13
CA GLY A 63 4.08 -41.18 -25.98
C GLY A 63 2.58 -40.91 -25.82
N THR A 64 1.85 -41.71 -25.04
CA THR A 64 0.41 -41.53 -24.80
C THR A 64 0.14 -40.18 -24.12
N VAL A 65 -0.60 -39.30 -24.80
CA VAL A 65 -1.05 -38.02 -24.23
C VAL A 65 -2.18 -38.29 -23.24
N PHE A 66 -2.01 -37.89 -21.97
CA PHE A 66 -3.05 -38.05 -20.95
C PHE A 66 -3.81 -36.75 -20.65
N ASP A 67 -3.19 -35.60 -20.90
CA ASP A 67 -3.78 -34.27 -20.71
C ASP A 67 -3.09 -33.19 -21.54
N SER A 68 -3.82 -32.16 -21.93
CA SER A 68 -3.34 -31.03 -22.73
C SER A 68 -4.20 -29.80 -22.49
N SER A 69 -3.58 -28.63 -22.40
CA SER A 69 -4.28 -27.35 -22.38
C SER A 69 -4.38 -26.69 -23.74
N ARG A 70 -3.67 -27.18 -24.76
CA ARG A 70 -3.71 -26.62 -26.12
C ARG A 70 -5.03 -26.88 -26.83
N ASP A 71 -5.78 -27.89 -26.37
CA ASP A 71 -7.13 -28.19 -26.85
C ASP A 71 -8.20 -27.25 -26.26
N LYS A 72 -7.80 -26.34 -25.35
CA LYS A 72 -8.68 -25.39 -24.66
C LYS A 72 -8.41 -23.97 -25.15
N PRO A 73 -9.43 -23.08 -25.13
CA PRO A 73 -9.29 -21.72 -25.64
C PRO A 73 -8.45 -20.79 -24.74
N GLN A 74 -8.13 -21.19 -23.51
CA GLN A 74 -7.35 -20.38 -22.57
C GLN A 74 -6.18 -21.19 -21.98
N PRO A 75 -5.03 -20.52 -21.71
CA PRO A 75 -3.92 -21.12 -20.99
C PRO A 75 -4.31 -21.65 -19.62
N PHE A 76 -3.60 -22.67 -19.15
CA PHE A 76 -3.74 -23.12 -17.77
C PHE A 76 -3.03 -22.13 -16.85
N THR A 77 -3.69 -21.78 -15.74
CA THR A 77 -3.24 -20.71 -14.86
C THR A 77 -3.19 -21.21 -13.42
N PHE A 78 -2.07 -20.99 -12.73
CA PHE A 78 -1.89 -21.39 -11.34
C PHE A 78 -0.92 -20.48 -10.59
N GLN A 79 -0.92 -20.52 -9.25
CA GLN A 79 0.05 -19.82 -8.42
C GLN A 79 1.27 -20.69 -8.17
N LEU A 80 2.45 -20.23 -8.62
CA LEU A 80 3.72 -20.92 -8.44
C LEU A 80 4.13 -20.92 -6.96
N GLY A 81 4.79 -21.98 -6.49
CA GLY A 81 5.29 -22.13 -5.12
C GLY A 81 4.21 -22.37 -4.06
N LYS A 82 2.96 -22.65 -4.45
CA LYS A 82 1.84 -22.86 -3.51
C LYS A 82 1.37 -24.33 -3.42
N GLY A 83 2.07 -25.25 -4.08
CA GLY A 83 1.75 -26.68 -4.05
C GLY A 83 0.42 -26.99 -4.72
N LYS A 84 0.03 -26.20 -5.72
CA LYS A 84 -1.22 -26.37 -6.47
C LYS A 84 -1.05 -27.30 -7.67
N VAL A 85 0.19 -27.55 -8.07
CA VAL A 85 0.59 -28.46 -9.14
C VAL A 85 1.60 -29.48 -8.59
N ILE A 86 1.98 -30.46 -9.42
CA ILE A 86 2.99 -31.44 -9.02
C ILE A 86 4.33 -30.77 -8.72
N LYS A 87 5.13 -31.37 -7.82
CA LYS A 87 6.43 -30.81 -7.41
C LYS A 87 7.36 -30.52 -8.59
N ALA A 88 7.31 -31.37 -9.62
CA ALA A 88 8.11 -31.17 -10.83
C ALA A 88 7.78 -29.88 -11.57
N TRP A 89 6.50 -29.47 -11.59
CA TRP A 89 6.09 -28.20 -12.18
C TRP A 89 6.51 -27.01 -11.33
N GLU A 90 6.37 -27.13 -10.01
CA GLU A 90 6.81 -26.08 -9.07
C GLU A 90 8.31 -25.76 -9.24
N LEU A 91 9.12 -26.79 -9.53
CA LEU A 91 10.56 -26.63 -9.78
C LEU A 91 10.86 -26.21 -11.23
N GLY A 92 10.32 -26.93 -12.21
CA GLY A 92 10.63 -26.71 -13.62
C GLY A 92 10.19 -25.35 -14.13
N ILE A 93 8.94 -24.95 -13.87
CA ILE A 93 8.37 -23.69 -14.38
C ILE A 93 9.02 -22.47 -13.70
N ALA A 94 9.50 -22.60 -12.46
CA ALA A 94 10.25 -21.55 -11.79
C ALA A 94 11.58 -21.19 -12.47
N THR A 95 12.11 -22.08 -13.32
CA THR A 95 13.33 -21.84 -14.11
C THR A 95 13.04 -21.35 -15.53
N MET A 96 11.77 -21.26 -15.94
CA MET A 96 11.41 -20.90 -17.29
C MET A 96 11.34 -19.37 -17.46
N LYS A 97 11.78 -18.89 -18.62
CA LYS A 97 11.69 -17.50 -19.04
C LYS A 97 10.36 -17.20 -19.75
N LYS A 98 9.95 -15.93 -19.82
CA LYS A 98 8.76 -15.53 -20.57
C LYS A 98 8.88 -15.96 -22.04
N GLY A 99 7.88 -16.66 -22.56
CA GLY A 99 7.84 -17.17 -23.94
C GLY A 99 8.65 -18.45 -24.21
N GLU A 100 9.31 -19.00 -23.19
CA GLU A 100 10.12 -20.23 -23.29
C GLU A 100 9.23 -21.47 -23.50
N VAL A 101 9.69 -22.41 -24.33
CA VAL A 101 9.13 -23.75 -24.45
C VAL A 101 10.16 -24.77 -23.97
N ALA A 102 9.78 -25.61 -23.01
CA ALA A 102 10.66 -26.62 -22.43
C ALA A 102 9.95 -27.96 -22.26
N VAL A 103 10.71 -29.04 -22.29
CA VAL A 103 10.26 -30.38 -21.91
C VAL A 103 10.76 -30.69 -20.50
N LEU A 104 9.85 -31.06 -19.61
CA LEU A 104 10.12 -31.52 -18.26
C LEU A 104 9.93 -33.03 -18.17
N HIS A 105 10.97 -33.74 -17.75
CA HIS A 105 10.96 -35.17 -17.45
C HIS A 105 10.86 -35.36 -15.94
N CYS A 106 9.73 -35.89 -15.50
CA CYS A 106 9.32 -35.86 -14.10
C CYS A 106 9.25 -37.30 -13.56
N LYS A 107 10.18 -37.70 -12.69
CA LYS A 107 10.08 -38.96 -11.96
C LYS A 107 8.87 -38.96 -11.04
N HIS A 108 8.38 -40.15 -10.69
CA HIS A 108 7.13 -40.29 -9.95
C HIS A 108 7.17 -39.64 -8.56
N GLU A 109 8.32 -39.58 -7.90
CA GLU A 109 8.53 -38.90 -6.61
C GLU A 109 8.21 -37.40 -6.64
N TYR A 110 8.35 -36.80 -7.81
CA TYR A 110 8.06 -35.39 -8.09
C TYR A 110 6.72 -35.19 -8.84
N ALA A 111 6.00 -36.27 -9.12
CA ALA A 111 4.70 -36.28 -9.81
C ALA A 111 3.59 -36.90 -8.92
N TYR A 112 2.98 -38.01 -9.35
CA TYR A 112 1.85 -38.67 -8.66
C TYR A 112 2.25 -39.88 -7.79
N GLY A 113 3.55 -40.08 -7.60
CA GLY A 113 4.10 -41.07 -6.67
C GLY A 113 3.76 -42.52 -6.99
N ILE A 114 3.80 -43.35 -5.96
CA ILE A 114 3.59 -44.80 -6.05
C ILE A 114 2.14 -45.19 -6.38
N THR A 115 1.19 -44.28 -6.22
CA THR A 115 -0.24 -44.55 -6.46
C THR A 115 -0.66 -44.14 -7.86
N GLY A 116 0.01 -43.15 -8.46
CA GLY A 116 -0.42 -42.56 -9.73
C GLY A 116 -1.70 -41.73 -9.59
N SER A 117 -2.40 -41.53 -10.70
CA SER A 117 -3.72 -40.90 -10.75
C SER A 117 -4.62 -41.66 -11.75
N PRO A 118 -5.16 -42.81 -11.34
CA PRO A 118 -6.00 -43.65 -12.21
C PRO A 118 -7.25 -42.91 -12.74
N PRO A 119 -7.76 -43.28 -13.93
CA PRO A 119 -7.25 -44.33 -14.82
C PRO A 119 -6.12 -43.86 -15.75
N LYS A 120 -5.82 -42.55 -15.78
CA LYS A 120 -4.95 -41.96 -16.80
C LYS A 120 -3.46 -42.11 -16.50
N ILE A 121 -3.08 -42.05 -15.22
CA ILE A 121 -1.68 -42.05 -14.81
C ILE A 121 -1.42 -43.29 -13.95
N PRO A 122 -0.60 -44.24 -14.41
CA PRO A 122 -0.26 -45.43 -13.64
C PRO A 122 0.56 -45.15 -12.37
N PRO A 123 0.57 -46.09 -11.41
CA PRO A 123 1.57 -46.14 -10.32
C PRO A 123 3.00 -45.96 -10.81
N LYS A 124 3.82 -45.17 -10.08
CA LYS A 124 5.26 -44.98 -10.35
C LYS A 124 5.59 -44.50 -11.78
N ALA A 125 4.66 -43.85 -12.45
CA ALA A 125 4.88 -43.35 -13.81
C ALA A 125 5.84 -42.16 -13.85
N THR A 126 6.81 -42.21 -14.77
CA THR A 126 7.55 -41.03 -15.22
C THR A 126 6.70 -40.27 -16.22
N LEU A 127 6.58 -38.96 -16.06
CA LEU A 127 5.77 -38.11 -16.91
C LEU A 127 6.65 -37.16 -17.72
N ILE A 128 6.24 -36.90 -18.96
CA ILE A 128 6.91 -35.96 -19.86
C ILE A 128 5.93 -34.82 -20.13
N PHE A 129 6.32 -33.60 -19.79
CA PHE A 129 5.51 -32.41 -20.04
C PHE A 129 6.24 -31.47 -20.99
N GLU A 130 5.65 -31.22 -22.15
CA GLU A 130 6.04 -30.06 -22.97
C GLU A 130 5.25 -28.86 -22.46
N VAL A 131 5.95 -27.82 -21.99
CA VAL A 131 5.36 -26.64 -21.35
C VAL A 131 5.84 -25.40 -22.09
N GLU A 132 4.92 -24.47 -22.35
CA GLU A 132 5.18 -23.12 -22.84
C GLU A 132 4.77 -22.13 -21.76
N LEU A 133 5.74 -21.37 -21.24
CA LEU A 133 5.46 -20.30 -20.28
C LEU A 133 5.09 -19.03 -21.05
N ILE A 134 3.79 -18.72 -21.09
CA ILE A 134 3.28 -17.57 -21.84
C ILE A 134 3.69 -16.27 -21.15
N GLU A 135 3.29 -16.12 -19.89
CA GLU A 135 3.64 -15.00 -19.02
C GLU A 135 3.24 -15.28 -17.57
N TRP A 136 3.41 -14.30 -16.70
CA TRP A 136 2.85 -14.31 -15.36
C TRP A 136 2.28 -12.94 -15.02
N ASP A 137 1.25 -12.93 -14.19
CA ASP A 137 0.61 -11.70 -13.72
C ASP A 137 1.64 -10.83 -12.98
N VAL A 138 1.70 -9.55 -13.36
CA VAL A 138 2.39 -8.51 -12.60
C VAL A 138 1.41 -8.00 -11.55
N GLU A 139 1.83 -8.02 -10.30
CA GLU A 139 0.94 -7.65 -9.21
C GLU A 139 0.73 -6.13 -9.17
N ASN A 140 -0.54 -5.71 -9.14
CA ASN A 140 -0.89 -4.30 -9.02
C ASN A 140 -1.23 -3.94 -7.57
N LEU A 141 -0.35 -3.16 -6.93
CA LEU A 141 -0.45 -2.75 -5.53
C LEU A 141 -1.16 -1.41 -5.32
N SER A 142 -1.67 -0.77 -6.39
CA SER A 142 -2.33 0.54 -6.26
C SER A 142 -3.69 0.49 -5.54
N GLY A 143 -4.25 -0.70 -5.34
CA GLY A 143 -5.61 -0.92 -4.83
C GLY A 143 -6.71 -0.49 -5.81
N LYS A 144 -6.36 -0.14 -7.05
CA LYS A 144 -7.26 0.30 -8.12
C LYS A 144 -6.95 -0.43 -9.41
N LYS A 145 -7.89 -0.51 -10.34
CA LYS A 145 -7.66 -1.09 -11.69
C LYS A 145 -6.91 -0.13 -12.62
N ASP A 146 -5.95 0.63 -12.11
CA ASP A 146 -5.19 1.65 -12.84
C ASP A 146 -3.76 1.21 -13.20
N ASN A 147 -3.31 0.05 -12.71
CA ASN A 147 -1.94 -0.45 -12.86
C ASN A 147 -0.91 0.62 -12.46
N GLY A 148 -1.22 1.35 -11.39
CA GLY A 148 -0.45 2.49 -10.94
C GLY A 148 0.85 2.14 -10.23
N ILE A 149 0.87 0.99 -9.56
CA ILE A 149 2.02 0.45 -8.82
C ILE A 149 2.13 -1.02 -9.22
N LEU A 150 3.06 -1.34 -10.10
CA LEU A 150 3.28 -2.71 -10.54
C LEU A 150 4.49 -3.29 -9.84
N ARG A 151 4.33 -4.42 -9.15
CA ARG A 151 5.38 -5.14 -8.44
C ARG A 151 5.82 -6.39 -9.20
N ARG A 152 7.13 -6.56 -9.33
CA ARG A 152 7.79 -7.81 -9.70
C ARG A 152 8.79 -8.19 -8.61
N PRO A 153 8.55 -9.27 -7.84
CA PRO A 153 9.52 -9.70 -6.85
C PRO A 153 10.83 -10.13 -7.54
N ILE A 154 11.96 -9.91 -6.87
CA ILE A 154 13.32 -10.32 -7.29
C ILE A 154 13.87 -11.36 -6.31
N THR A 155 13.65 -11.15 -5.01
CA THR A 155 14.03 -12.08 -3.95
C THR A 155 12.90 -12.18 -2.95
N ASN A 156 12.51 -13.41 -2.62
CA ASN A 156 11.47 -13.65 -1.62
C ASN A 156 11.98 -13.27 -0.23
N GLY A 157 11.16 -12.55 0.53
CA GLY A 157 11.42 -12.37 1.96
C GLY A 157 10.88 -13.54 2.80
N THR A 158 10.89 -13.33 4.11
CA THR A 158 10.49 -14.29 5.13
C THR A 158 9.38 -13.69 6.00
N GLY A 159 8.48 -14.55 6.47
CA GLY A 159 7.32 -14.14 7.25
C GLY A 159 6.06 -13.92 6.41
N ILE A 160 4.96 -13.61 7.11
CA ILE A 160 3.64 -13.32 6.52
C ILE A 160 3.17 -11.90 6.84
N ASP A 161 3.86 -11.23 7.75
CA ASP A 161 3.52 -9.88 8.19
C ASP A 161 4.23 -8.85 7.32
N SER A 162 3.54 -7.74 7.09
CA SER A 162 4.05 -6.59 6.35
C SER A 162 4.01 -5.32 7.21
N PRO A 163 4.89 -4.34 6.95
CA PRO A 163 4.83 -3.01 7.55
C PRO A 163 3.43 -2.38 7.40
N LYS A 164 2.94 -1.71 8.45
CA LYS A 164 1.69 -0.95 8.40
C LYS A 164 1.98 0.54 8.48
N GLU A 165 0.94 1.37 8.31
CA GLU A 165 1.05 2.81 8.48
C GLU A 165 1.72 3.16 9.83
N LEU A 166 2.68 4.08 9.80
CA LEU A 166 3.56 4.49 10.91
C LEU A 166 4.61 3.46 11.37
N ALA A 167 4.71 2.29 10.74
CA ALA A 167 5.85 1.40 10.96
C ALA A 167 7.14 2.12 10.57
N GLU A 168 8.16 2.02 11.42
CA GLU A 168 9.50 2.42 11.06
C GLU A 168 10.10 1.32 10.18
N VAL A 169 10.45 1.66 8.95
CA VAL A 169 11.00 0.71 7.97
C VAL A 169 12.46 1.08 7.69
N GLU A 170 13.30 0.06 7.61
CA GLU A 170 14.67 0.14 7.12
C GLU A 170 14.72 -0.53 5.75
N ILE A 171 14.97 0.27 4.72
CA ILE A 171 15.00 -0.20 3.34
C ILE A 171 16.33 0.16 2.66
N HIS A 172 16.71 -0.64 1.68
CA HIS A 172 17.60 -0.20 0.60
C HIS A 172 16.73 0.18 -0.61
N LEU A 173 16.99 1.35 -1.20
CA LEU A 173 16.18 1.91 -2.26
C LEU A 173 17.07 2.34 -3.42
N VAL A 174 16.77 1.85 -4.62
CA VAL A 174 17.38 2.31 -5.88
C VAL A 174 16.27 2.85 -6.78
N GLY A 175 16.30 4.15 -7.08
CA GLY A 175 15.39 4.84 -7.97
C GLY A 175 16.00 5.09 -9.35
N GLU A 176 15.28 4.70 -10.39
CA GLU A 176 15.67 4.80 -11.79
C GLU A 176 14.63 5.57 -12.62
N TYR A 177 15.12 6.42 -13.51
CA TYR A 177 14.32 7.12 -14.52
C TYR A 177 15.04 7.05 -15.86
N GLU A 178 14.36 6.49 -16.88
CA GLU A 178 14.93 6.29 -18.23
C GLU A 178 16.31 5.58 -18.21
N GLY A 179 16.49 4.62 -17.31
CA GLY A 179 17.74 3.87 -17.13
C GLY A 179 18.84 4.59 -16.34
N ARG A 180 18.61 5.84 -15.92
CA ARG A 180 19.51 6.59 -15.03
C ARG A 180 19.11 6.37 -13.57
N VAL A 181 20.03 5.85 -12.77
CA VAL A 181 19.90 5.83 -11.31
C VAL A 181 20.00 7.26 -10.76
N PHE A 182 19.00 7.70 -10.01
CA PHE A 182 18.95 9.05 -9.40
C PHE A 182 18.92 9.03 -7.86
N ASP A 183 18.58 7.88 -7.25
CA ASP A 183 18.64 7.66 -5.80
C ASP A 183 19.14 6.22 -5.57
N ASP A 184 20.11 6.05 -4.70
CA ASP A 184 20.67 4.73 -4.31
C ASP A 184 21.22 4.87 -2.89
N ARG A 185 20.45 4.39 -1.92
CA ARG A 185 20.81 4.51 -0.50
C ARG A 185 20.00 3.58 0.39
N ASP A 186 20.54 3.39 1.58
CA ASP A 186 19.78 2.94 2.72
C ASP A 186 19.04 4.11 3.38
N VAL A 187 17.78 3.90 3.75
CA VAL A 187 16.96 4.92 4.41
C VAL A 187 16.06 4.28 5.46
N ILE A 188 15.96 4.97 6.60
CA ILE A 188 15.05 4.64 7.70
C ILE A 188 14.00 5.73 7.77
N PHE A 189 12.73 5.37 7.70
CA PHE A 189 11.64 6.33 7.80
C PHE A 189 10.36 5.66 8.31
N CYS A 190 9.41 6.47 8.79
CA CYS A 190 8.08 5.99 9.16
C CYS A 190 7.17 5.94 7.93
N LEU A 191 6.47 4.82 7.73
CA LEU A 191 5.48 4.72 6.65
C LEU A 191 4.39 5.78 6.82
N GLY A 192 4.14 6.52 5.74
CA GLY A 192 3.28 7.68 5.73
C GLY A 192 4.00 9.01 5.85
N GLU A 193 5.32 9.00 6.04
CA GLU A 193 6.22 10.16 6.13
C GLU A 193 7.33 10.09 5.04
N GLY A 194 7.18 9.23 4.03
CA GLY A 194 8.19 9.02 2.98
C GLY A 194 8.56 10.28 2.21
N ALA A 195 7.62 11.19 2.00
CA ALA A 195 7.86 12.46 1.33
C ALA A 195 8.95 13.32 2.00
N ASP A 196 9.16 13.20 3.31
CA ASP A 196 10.25 13.93 4.01
C ASP A 196 11.63 13.37 3.70
N ASN A 197 11.68 12.14 3.20
CA ASN A 197 12.88 11.42 2.83
C ASN A 197 13.03 11.32 1.32
N ASP A 198 12.30 12.14 0.55
CA ASP A 198 12.23 12.12 -0.92
C ASP A 198 11.72 10.79 -1.50
N ILE A 199 10.91 10.04 -0.72
CA ILE A 199 10.33 8.76 -1.12
C ILE A 199 8.94 9.00 -1.71
N PRO A 200 8.64 8.51 -2.94
CA PRO A 200 7.33 8.71 -3.53
C PRO A 200 6.27 7.80 -2.89
N PRO A 201 4.99 8.22 -2.89
CA PRO A 201 3.90 7.52 -2.21
C PRO A 201 3.67 6.08 -2.73
N GLY A 202 4.05 5.80 -3.98
CA GLY A 202 3.99 4.46 -4.55
C GLY A 202 4.93 3.45 -3.89
N VAL A 203 6.12 3.89 -3.44
CA VAL A 203 7.05 3.05 -2.67
C VAL A 203 6.46 2.74 -1.30
N GLU A 204 5.95 3.76 -0.60
CA GLU A 204 5.30 3.56 0.71
C GLU A 204 4.12 2.60 0.61
N LYS A 205 3.28 2.78 -0.41
CA LYS A 205 2.13 1.91 -0.62
C LYS A 205 2.53 0.48 -0.96
N ALA A 206 3.62 0.30 -1.72
CA ALA A 206 4.13 -1.02 -2.03
C ALA A 206 4.67 -1.74 -0.80
N LEU A 207 5.37 -1.03 0.09
CA LEU A 207 5.95 -1.58 1.33
C LEU A 207 4.91 -2.19 2.27
N GLU A 208 3.65 -1.74 2.22
CA GLU A 208 2.54 -2.37 2.96
C GLU A 208 2.26 -3.83 2.54
N SER A 209 2.85 -4.29 1.43
CA SER A 209 2.73 -5.66 0.91
C SER A 209 4.06 -6.42 0.89
N PHE A 210 5.14 -5.79 1.37
CA PHE A 210 6.46 -6.43 1.44
C PHE A 210 6.59 -7.27 2.71
N VAL A 211 7.36 -8.34 2.63
CA VAL A 211 7.81 -9.11 3.79
C VAL A 211 9.31 -8.90 4.06
N ARG A 212 9.77 -9.20 5.28
CA ARG A 212 11.15 -8.94 5.69
C ARG A 212 12.15 -9.69 4.81
N GLY A 213 13.15 -8.98 4.28
CA GLY A 213 14.16 -9.52 3.37
C GLY A 213 13.72 -9.58 1.91
N GLU A 214 12.47 -9.21 1.59
CA GLU A 214 11.99 -9.14 0.20
C GLU A 214 12.74 -8.06 -0.56
N THR A 215 13.15 -8.38 -1.78
CA THR A 215 13.58 -7.40 -2.78
C THR A 215 12.64 -7.47 -3.96
N SER A 216 12.12 -6.32 -4.37
CA SER A 216 11.10 -6.23 -5.43
C SER A 216 11.34 -5.00 -6.29
N LYS A 217 11.12 -5.17 -7.60
CA LYS A 217 11.07 -4.08 -8.58
C LYS A 217 9.65 -3.52 -8.65
N LEU A 218 9.56 -2.20 -8.61
CA LEU A 218 8.32 -1.44 -8.66
C LEU A 218 8.33 -0.54 -9.90
N GLU A 219 7.26 -0.56 -10.68
CA GLU A 219 7.01 0.45 -11.71
C GLU A 219 5.88 1.35 -11.23
N LEU A 220 6.18 2.65 -11.12
CA LEU A 220 5.29 3.66 -10.56
C LEU A 220 4.84 4.59 -11.68
N LYS A 221 3.53 4.64 -11.93
CA LYS A 221 2.93 5.70 -12.76
C LYS A 221 3.05 7.06 -12.08
N PRO A 222 2.95 8.17 -12.81
CA PRO A 222 3.28 9.50 -12.30
C PRO A 222 2.56 9.87 -11.00
N LYS A 223 1.28 9.53 -10.89
CA LYS A 223 0.45 9.72 -9.70
C LYS A 223 1.01 9.06 -8.42
N TYR A 224 1.73 7.95 -8.58
CA TYR A 224 2.36 7.20 -7.48
C TYR A 224 3.88 7.47 -7.41
N GLY A 225 4.44 8.21 -8.36
CA GLY A 225 5.78 8.77 -8.32
C GLY A 225 5.78 10.19 -7.73
N PHE A 226 6.53 11.11 -8.35
CA PHE A 226 6.59 12.53 -7.94
C PHE A 226 5.51 13.42 -8.58
N GLY A 227 4.50 12.81 -9.23
CA GLY A 227 3.32 13.52 -9.74
C GLY A 227 3.59 14.51 -10.86
N ASP A 228 2.69 15.48 -11.00
CA ASP A 228 2.72 16.52 -12.05
C ASP A 228 3.72 17.64 -11.76
N ILE A 229 4.44 17.58 -10.65
CA ILE A 229 5.46 18.56 -10.26
C ILE A 229 6.86 18.05 -10.65
N GLY A 230 7.06 16.73 -10.60
CA GLY A 230 8.39 16.14 -10.73
C GLY A 230 9.21 16.30 -9.45
N HIS A 231 10.53 16.17 -9.56
CA HIS A 231 11.44 16.28 -8.43
C HIS A 231 12.76 16.95 -8.83
N GLU A 232 12.92 18.22 -8.46
CA GLU A 232 14.04 19.06 -8.88
C GLU A 232 15.40 18.49 -8.46
N LYS A 233 15.54 18.10 -7.19
CA LYS A 233 16.77 17.52 -6.63
C LYS A 233 17.26 16.28 -7.40
N PHE A 234 16.33 15.49 -7.95
CA PHE A 234 16.64 14.28 -8.70
C PHE A 234 16.60 14.49 -10.22
N GLY A 235 16.32 15.71 -10.68
CA GLY A 235 16.15 16.03 -12.09
C GLY A 235 15.06 15.18 -12.75
N ILE A 236 13.94 14.98 -12.05
CA ILE A 236 12.79 14.22 -12.55
C ILE A 236 11.74 15.21 -13.08
N PRO A 237 11.29 15.11 -14.34
CA PRO A 237 10.30 16.02 -14.89
C PRO A 237 8.88 15.73 -14.35
N PRO A 238 7.97 16.72 -14.44
CA PRO A 238 6.53 16.52 -14.29
C PRO A 238 6.01 15.31 -15.06
N GLY A 239 5.15 14.50 -14.43
CA GLY A 239 4.47 13.41 -15.13
C GLY A 239 5.36 12.21 -15.46
N ALA A 240 6.54 12.08 -14.82
CA ALA A 240 7.46 10.97 -15.04
C ALA A 240 6.95 9.65 -14.40
N SER A 241 7.07 8.56 -15.14
CA SER A 241 6.97 7.20 -14.58
C SER A 241 8.35 6.77 -14.06
N LEU A 242 8.39 6.12 -12.91
CA LEU A 242 9.62 5.78 -12.21
C LEU A 242 9.74 4.27 -12.02
N VAL A 243 10.96 3.78 -12.00
CA VAL A 243 11.27 2.40 -11.61
C VAL A 243 12.02 2.46 -10.28
N TYR A 244 11.63 1.62 -9.33
CA TYR A 244 12.34 1.46 -8.07
C TYR A 244 12.68 0.00 -7.82
N THR A 245 13.88 -0.28 -7.37
CA THR A 245 14.23 -1.56 -6.75
C THR A 245 14.31 -1.32 -5.25
N VAL A 246 13.48 -2.03 -4.48
CA VAL A 246 13.34 -1.84 -3.04
C VAL A 246 13.65 -3.14 -2.33
N THR A 247 14.51 -3.09 -1.32
CA THR A 247 14.74 -4.19 -0.38
C THR A 247 14.26 -3.79 1.00
N LEU A 248 13.29 -4.51 1.56
CA LEU A 248 12.85 -4.32 2.94
C LEU A 248 13.79 -5.10 3.88
N LYS A 249 14.71 -4.42 4.56
CA LYS A 249 15.68 -5.07 5.46
C LYS A 249 15.04 -5.46 6.80
N LYS A 250 14.38 -4.48 7.42
CA LYS A 250 13.72 -4.61 8.73
C LYS A 250 12.56 -3.61 8.81
N TYR A 251 11.63 -3.89 9.70
CA TYR A 251 10.66 -2.90 10.16
C TYR A 251 10.31 -3.15 11.62
N ASP A 252 9.87 -2.10 12.31
CA ASP A 252 9.32 -2.15 13.66
C ASP A 252 7.90 -1.54 13.61
N GLN A 253 6.91 -2.34 14.05
CA GLN A 253 5.51 -1.92 14.05
C GLN A 253 5.20 -1.08 15.28
N PRO A 254 4.37 -0.01 15.15
CA PRO A 254 3.79 0.61 16.33
C PRO A 254 2.95 -0.42 17.08
N LYS A 255 2.96 -0.35 18.42
CA LYS A 255 2.05 -1.15 19.24
C LYS A 255 0.62 -0.76 18.90
N ASP A 256 -0.25 -1.76 18.77
CA ASP A 256 -1.69 -1.47 18.67
C ASP A 256 -2.18 -0.82 19.97
N SER A 257 -3.08 0.16 19.85
CA SER A 257 -3.63 0.90 21.00
C SER A 257 -4.17 -0.01 22.11
N TRP A 258 -4.75 -1.17 21.79
CA TRP A 258 -5.27 -2.11 22.79
C TRP A 258 -4.19 -2.90 23.55
N MET A 259 -2.96 -2.95 23.03
CA MET A 259 -1.80 -3.55 23.71
C MET A 259 -1.07 -2.55 24.62
N MET A 260 -1.45 -1.27 24.57
CA MET A 260 -0.79 -0.20 25.30
C MET A 260 -1.54 0.13 26.59
N SER A 261 -0.78 0.33 27.66
CA SER A 261 -1.30 0.92 28.92
C SER A 261 -1.73 2.38 28.72
N SER A 262 -2.52 2.89 29.66
CA SER A 262 -2.93 4.31 29.76
C SER A 262 -1.72 5.27 29.71
N HIS A 263 -0.65 4.91 30.43
CA HIS A 263 0.63 5.61 30.47
C HIS A 263 1.32 5.60 29.10
N GLU A 264 1.50 4.42 28.49
CA GLU A 264 2.15 4.31 27.16
C GLU A 264 1.38 5.07 26.08
N LYS A 265 0.05 5.03 26.10
CA LYS A 265 -0.80 5.80 25.16
C LYS A 265 -0.54 7.30 25.29
N LEU A 266 -0.45 7.79 26.52
CA LEU A 266 -0.25 9.21 26.79
C LEU A 266 1.15 9.67 26.38
N ASP A 267 2.17 8.87 26.62
CA ASP A 267 3.55 9.16 26.20
C ASP A 267 3.68 9.16 24.68
N GLU A 268 3.08 8.17 24.00
CA GLU A 268 3.07 8.13 22.53
C GLU A 268 2.29 9.32 21.93
N ALA A 269 1.17 9.68 22.54
CA ALA A 269 0.42 10.87 22.17
C ALA A 269 1.25 12.16 22.30
N LYS A 270 2.08 12.28 23.35
CA LYS A 270 2.99 13.43 23.51
C LYS A 270 4.06 13.43 22.41
N ASN A 271 4.69 12.29 22.13
CA ASN A 271 5.70 12.15 21.07
C ASN A 271 5.15 12.53 19.69
N LEU A 272 3.96 12.02 19.33
CA LEU A 272 3.29 12.34 18.07
C LEU A 272 2.88 13.81 18.00
N LYS A 273 2.43 14.42 19.11
CA LYS A 273 2.13 15.87 19.15
C LYS A 273 3.39 16.70 18.89
N GLU A 274 4.54 16.30 19.43
CA GLU A 274 5.82 16.96 19.15
C GLU A 274 6.25 16.80 17.70
N LYS A 275 6.14 15.60 17.11
CA LYS A 275 6.35 15.38 15.67
C LYS A 275 5.45 16.28 14.82
N GLY A 276 4.15 16.31 15.13
CA GLY A 276 3.19 17.20 14.45
C GLY A 276 3.56 18.69 14.58
N THR A 277 4.13 19.09 15.72
CA THR A 277 4.60 20.46 15.94
C THR A 277 5.83 20.78 15.08
N LYS A 278 6.75 19.82 14.91
CA LYS A 278 7.90 19.95 13.99
C LYS A 278 7.41 20.13 12.54
N TYR A 279 6.45 19.31 12.09
CA TYR A 279 5.87 19.45 10.76
C TYR A 279 5.13 20.76 10.55
N PHE A 280 4.39 21.22 11.56
CA PHE A 280 3.71 22.50 11.49
C PHE A 280 4.70 23.66 11.30
N LYS A 281 5.83 23.65 12.01
CA LYS A 281 6.89 24.65 11.88
C LYS A 281 7.58 24.61 10.51
N ALA A 282 7.64 23.43 9.88
CA ALA A 282 8.15 23.25 8.53
C ALA A 282 7.09 23.54 7.43
N GLU A 283 5.92 24.09 7.80
CA GLU A 283 4.78 24.37 6.91
C GLU A 283 4.21 23.13 6.19
N LYS A 284 4.54 21.93 6.68
CA LYS A 284 4.01 20.65 6.19
C LYS A 284 2.69 20.32 6.88
N PHE A 285 1.66 21.09 6.59
CA PHE A 285 0.39 21.06 7.35
C PHE A 285 -0.36 19.72 7.25
N ASP A 286 -0.30 19.02 6.11
CA ASP A 286 -0.94 17.71 5.94
C ASP A 286 -0.28 16.63 6.81
N LEU A 287 1.05 16.59 6.85
CA LEU A 287 1.80 15.69 7.74
C LEU A 287 1.57 16.05 9.22
N ALA A 288 1.52 17.35 9.55
CA ALA A 288 1.17 17.79 10.89
C ALA A 288 -0.24 17.29 11.30
N LEU A 289 -1.24 17.44 10.42
CA LEU A 289 -2.58 16.90 10.65
C LEU A 289 -2.59 15.38 10.82
N LYS A 290 -1.80 14.65 10.02
CA LYS A 290 -1.69 13.20 10.13
C LYS A 290 -1.20 12.79 11.52
N MET A 291 -0.14 13.42 12.02
CA MET A 291 0.37 13.17 13.37
C MET A 291 -0.66 13.49 14.45
N TYR A 292 -1.30 14.67 14.38
CA TYR A 292 -2.28 15.05 15.39
C TYR A 292 -3.55 14.19 15.38
N LYS A 293 -4.01 13.71 14.22
CA LYS A 293 -5.13 12.77 14.14
C LYS A 293 -4.77 11.45 14.82
N LYS A 294 -3.53 10.98 14.67
CA LYS A 294 -3.07 9.77 15.37
C LYS A 294 -3.04 9.96 16.88
N VAL A 295 -2.70 11.16 17.36
CA VAL A 295 -2.85 11.48 18.80
C VAL A 295 -4.28 11.23 19.27
N LEU A 296 -5.29 11.69 18.53
CA LEU A 296 -6.69 11.48 18.90
C LEU A 296 -7.06 9.99 19.01
N GLU A 297 -6.53 9.12 18.16
CA GLU A 297 -6.77 7.67 18.26
C GLU A 297 -6.33 7.06 19.60
N PHE A 298 -5.36 7.68 20.29
CA PHE A 298 -4.88 7.21 21.59
C PHE A 298 -5.62 7.84 22.78
N ILE A 299 -6.07 9.09 22.65
CA ILE A 299 -6.52 9.88 23.81
C ILE A 299 -7.91 10.51 23.67
N GLU A 300 -8.62 10.34 22.55
CA GLU A 300 -9.97 10.94 22.36
C GLU A 300 -10.99 10.40 23.36
N SER A 301 -10.96 9.09 23.63
CA SER A 301 -11.77 8.45 24.69
C SER A 301 -11.02 8.43 26.02
N ASP A 302 -11.72 8.65 27.13
CA ASP A 302 -11.20 8.44 28.49
C ASP A 302 -11.34 6.98 28.95
N ALA A 303 -12.03 6.13 28.18
CA ALA A 303 -12.24 4.74 28.53
C ALA A 303 -10.92 3.99 28.74
N GLY A 304 -10.72 3.46 29.95
CA GLY A 304 -9.52 2.73 30.33
C GLY A 304 -8.33 3.60 30.76
N PHE A 305 -8.51 4.92 30.90
CA PHE A 305 -7.52 5.78 31.55
C PHE A 305 -7.66 5.76 33.07
N GLU A 306 -6.52 5.74 33.75
CA GLU A 306 -6.43 5.91 35.20
C GLU A 306 -6.75 7.37 35.58
N GLU A 307 -7.42 7.54 36.72
CA GLU A 307 -7.93 8.85 37.16
C GLU A 307 -6.82 9.90 37.28
N GLU A 308 -5.63 9.51 37.74
CA GLU A 308 -4.47 10.38 37.87
C GLU A 308 -3.95 10.94 36.54
N LEU A 309 -4.20 10.24 35.43
CA LEU A 309 -3.76 10.66 34.09
C LEU A 309 -4.80 11.52 33.36
N LEU A 310 -6.05 11.61 33.85
CA LEU A 310 -7.13 12.31 33.15
C LEU A 310 -6.85 13.81 32.95
N ALA A 311 -6.17 14.45 33.91
CA ALA A 311 -5.81 15.87 33.82
C ALA A 311 -4.73 16.11 32.74
N ASP A 312 -3.70 15.27 32.70
CA ASP A 312 -2.64 15.35 31.69
C ASP A 312 -3.18 14.99 30.30
N ARG A 313 -3.98 13.93 30.20
CA ARG A 313 -4.73 13.57 28.99
C ARG A 313 -5.54 14.73 28.46
N SER A 314 -6.35 15.39 29.31
CA SER A 314 -7.18 16.53 28.90
C SER A 314 -6.32 17.70 28.41
N THR A 315 -5.17 17.94 29.03
CA THR A 315 -4.20 18.96 28.61
C THR A 315 -3.63 18.66 27.22
N VAL A 316 -3.24 17.40 26.97
CA VAL A 316 -2.74 16.96 25.66
C VAL A 316 -3.85 17.02 24.61
N LEU A 317 -5.05 16.56 24.92
CA LEU A 317 -6.21 16.57 24.01
C LEU A 317 -6.62 17.98 23.60
N LEU A 318 -6.66 18.93 24.55
CA LEU A 318 -6.92 20.34 24.28
C LEU A 318 -5.85 20.93 23.36
N ALA A 319 -4.57 20.73 23.67
CA ALA A 319 -3.46 21.24 22.86
C ALA A 319 -3.48 20.66 21.43
N THR A 320 -3.79 19.37 21.29
CA THR A 320 -3.90 18.69 19.99
C THR A 320 -5.03 19.26 19.16
N ASN A 321 -6.24 19.40 19.71
CA ASN A 321 -7.39 19.97 18.98
C ASN A 321 -7.15 21.43 18.55
N LEU A 322 -6.50 22.22 19.41
CA LEU A 322 -6.06 23.56 19.05
C LEU A 322 -5.11 23.53 17.85
N ASN A 323 -4.10 22.65 17.84
CA ASN A 323 -3.15 22.54 16.74
C ASN A 323 -3.81 22.04 15.45
N ILE A 324 -4.71 21.06 15.53
CA ILE A 324 -5.52 20.59 14.39
C ILE A 324 -6.32 21.74 13.79
N ALA A 325 -7.00 22.54 14.62
CA ALA A 325 -7.76 23.70 14.15
C ALA A 325 -6.86 24.70 13.39
N MET A 326 -5.64 24.93 13.89
CA MET A 326 -4.68 25.83 13.22
C MET A 326 -4.20 25.25 11.88
N CYS A 327 -3.91 23.95 11.79
CA CYS A 327 -3.56 23.32 10.52
C CYS A 327 -4.71 23.45 9.51
N HIS A 328 -5.94 23.17 9.92
CA HIS A 328 -7.11 23.31 9.05
C HIS A 328 -7.36 24.75 8.59
N LEU A 329 -7.10 25.75 9.44
CA LEU A 329 -7.13 27.16 9.03
C LEU A 329 -6.09 27.46 7.94
N LYS A 330 -4.86 26.92 8.08
CA LYS A 330 -3.79 27.08 7.08
C LYS A 330 -4.15 26.41 5.74
N LEU A 331 -4.80 25.26 5.80
CA LEU A 331 -5.28 24.50 4.64
C LEU A 331 -6.63 24.99 4.09
N LYS A 332 -7.25 26.02 4.70
CA LYS A 332 -8.56 26.56 4.33
C LYS A 332 -9.73 25.56 4.47
N HIS A 333 -9.56 24.54 5.30
CA HIS A 333 -10.59 23.57 5.68
C HIS A 333 -11.40 24.12 6.87
N PHE A 334 -12.21 25.15 6.62
CA PHE A 334 -12.81 25.96 7.69
C PHE A 334 -13.84 25.20 8.54
N THR A 335 -14.59 24.28 7.94
CA THR A 335 -15.57 23.45 8.64
C THR A 335 -14.89 22.55 9.67
N GLU A 336 -13.78 21.92 9.29
CA GLU A 336 -12.97 21.06 10.14
C GLU A 336 -12.28 21.88 11.24
N ALA A 337 -11.77 23.06 10.91
CA ALA A 337 -11.20 23.98 11.90
C ALA A 337 -12.23 24.36 12.98
N LYS A 338 -13.47 24.66 12.58
CA LYS A 338 -14.57 24.94 13.51
C LYS A 338 -14.83 23.74 14.43
N LYS A 339 -14.97 22.53 13.89
CA LYS A 339 -15.22 21.30 14.66
C LYS A 339 -14.15 21.06 15.73
N SER A 340 -12.87 21.19 15.38
CA SER A 340 -11.79 21.03 16.36
C SER A 340 -11.77 22.13 17.42
N CYS A 341 -12.19 23.34 17.09
CA CYS A 341 -12.39 24.39 18.10
C CYS A 341 -13.58 24.10 19.01
N ASP A 342 -14.68 23.55 18.49
CA ASP A 342 -15.83 23.15 19.30
C ASP A 342 -15.40 22.11 20.36
N VAL A 343 -14.68 21.06 19.96
CA VAL A 343 -14.12 20.07 20.90
C VAL A 343 -13.18 20.71 21.93
N ALA A 344 -12.32 21.64 21.51
CA ALA A 344 -11.44 22.36 22.45
C ALA A 344 -12.23 23.22 23.46
N LEU A 345 -13.38 23.76 23.06
CA LEU A 345 -14.26 24.56 23.91
C LEU A 345 -15.15 23.72 24.82
N ASP A 346 -15.45 22.48 24.43
CA ASP A 346 -16.10 21.51 25.31
C ASP A 346 -15.17 21.11 26.47
N LEU A 347 -13.85 21.08 26.23
CA LEU A 347 -12.83 20.85 27.26
C LEU A 347 -12.51 22.10 28.11
N ASP A 348 -12.42 23.26 27.46
CA ASP A 348 -12.17 24.56 28.10
C ASP A 348 -12.99 25.65 27.42
N ALA A 349 -14.17 25.93 27.99
CA ALA A 349 -15.13 26.87 27.42
C ALA A 349 -14.60 28.31 27.27
N ASN A 350 -13.52 28.66 27.98
CA ASN A 350 -12.92 29.98 27.97
C ASN A 350 -11.56 30.02 27.26
N ASN A 351 -11.23 28.98 26.49
CA ASN A 351 -9.97 28.92 25.78
C ASN A 351 -9.86 30.02 24.70
N LEU A 352 -9.02 31.03 24.95
CA LEU A 352 -8.85 32.18 24.06
C LEU A 352 -8.45 31.76 22.64
N LYS A 353 -7.57 30.75 22.50
CA LYS A 353 -7.09 30.28 21.19
C LYS A 353 -8.21 29.60 20.41
N ALA A 354 -9.03 28.77 21.07
CA ALA A 354 -10.14 28.09 20.42
C ALA A 354 -11.21 29.08 19.96
N LEU A 355 -11.63 30.01 20.84
CA LEU A 355 -12.60 31.06 20.49
C LEU A 355 -12.11 31.89 19.30
N PHE A 356 -10.86 32.35 19.34
CA PHE A 356 -10.30 33.18 18.28
C PHE A 356 -10.22 32.42 16.94
N ARG A 357 -9.73 31.17 16.96
CA ARG A 357 -9.61 30.33 15.75
C ARG A 357 -10.98 29.95 15.18
N ARG A 358 -11.96 29.66 16.03
CA ARG A 358 -13.34 29.39 15.60
C ARG A 358 -13.96 30.63 14.95
N GLY A 359 -13.77 31.80 15.54
CA GLY A 359 -14.19 33.07 14.95
C GLY A 359 -13.56 33.32 13.56
N GLN A 360 -12.27 33.00 13.38
CA GLN A 360 -11.61 33.07 12.08
C GLN A 360 -12.22 32.11 11.06
N ALA A 361 -12.50 30.86 11.44
CA ALA A 361 -13.14 29.87 10.56
C ALA A 361 -14.56 30.31 10.15
N LEU A 362 -15.38 30.71 11.12
CA LEU A 362 -16.76 31.19 10.91
C LEU A 362 -16.81 32.39 9.97
N LEU A 363 -15.85 33.32 10.09
CA LEU A 363 -15.72 34.45 9.17
C LEU A 363 -15.51 34.00 7.71
N GLN A 364 -14.70 32.97 7.49
CA GLN A 364 -14.45 32.42 6.15
C GLN A 364 -15.63 31.59 5.64
N MET A 365 -16.44 31.03 6.55
CA MET A 365 -17.69 30.33 6.24
C MET A 365 -18.88 31.28 5.99
N CYS A 366 -18.66 32.60 5.91
CA CYS A 366 -19.72 33.61 5.77
C CYS A 366 -20.72 33.66 6.93
N GLU A 367 -20.29 33.32 8.16
CA GLU A 367 -21.08 33.39 9.39
C GLU A 367 -20.59 34.50 10.35
N PRO A 368 -20.60 35.78 9.93
CA PRO A 368 -19.98 36.86 10.72
C PRO A 368 -20.72 37.17 12.04
N SER A 369 -21.99 36.77 12.18
CA SER A 369 -22.74 36.90 13.44
C SER A 369 -22.22 35.96 14.52
N LEU A 370 -21.95 34.71 14.19
CA LEU A 370 -21.38 33.74 15.13
C LEU A 370 -19.91 34.07 15.42
N ALA A 371 -19.15 34.43 14.38
CA ALA A 371 -17.76 34.83 14.56
C ALA A 371 -17.61 36.03 15.51
N ARG A 372 -18.50 37.02 15.38
CA ARG A 372 -18.51 38.19 16.27
C ARG A 372 -18.69 37.81 17.72
N LYS A 373 -19.60 36.88 18.03
CA LYS A 373 -19.82 36.39 19.41
C LYS A 373 -18.54 35.78 20.00
N ASP A 374 -17.80 35.01 19.20
CA ASP A 374 -16.53 34.42 19.63
C ASP A 374 -15.48 35.49 19.93
N PHE A 375 -15.31 36.49 19.05
CA PHE A 375 -14.34 37.58 19.28
C PHE A 375 -14.75 38.49 20.44
N GLU A 376 -16.04 38.77 20.62
CA GLU A 376 -16.56 39.50 21.78
C GLU A 376 -16.25 38.74 23.08
N LYS A 377 -16.40 37.40 23.09
CA LYS A 377 -16.01 36.58 24.23
C LYS A 377 -14.50 36.62 24.49
N VAL A 378 -13.66 36.62 23.46
CA VAL A 378 -12.20 36.80 23.61
C VAL A 378 -11.88 38.16 24.24
N VAL A 379 -12.48 39.25 23.77
CA VAL A 379 -12.25 40.60 24.33
C VAL A 379 -12.79 40.71 25.76
N ALA A 380 -13.90 40.04 26.09
CA ALA A 380 -14.43 40.00 27.44
C ALA A 380 -13.48 39.29 28.42
N LEU A 381 -12.80 38.23 27.98
CA LEU A 381 -11.82 37.49 28.78
C LEU A 381 -10.44 38.16 28.79
N GLU A 382 -10.02 38.80 27.70
CA GLU A 382 -8.75 39.48 27.52
C GLU A 382 -8.94 40.84 26.81
N PRO A 383 -9.26 41.93 27.56
CA PRO A 383 -9.54 43.25 26.97
C PRO A 383 -8.35 43.86 26.20
N THR A 384 -7.12 43.42 26.47
CA THR A 384 -5.91 43.86 25.78
C THR A 384 -5.71 43.20 24.41
N ASN A 385 -6.56 42.25 24.03
CA ASN A 385 -6.45 41.53 22.76
C ASN A 385 -6.91 42.40 21.57
N LYS A 386 -5.99 43.22 21.06
CA LYS A 386 -6.23 44.11 19.90
C LYS A 386 -6.64 43.35 18.63
N ALA A 387 -6.16 42.12 18.46
CA ALA A 387 -6.49 41.31 17.29
C ALA A 387 -7.98 40.92 17.29
N ALA A 388 -8.54 40.53 18.43
CA ALA A 388 -9.95 40.19 18.55
C ALA A 388 -10.83 41.44 18.35
N ALA A 389 -10.45 42.57 18.95
CA ALA A 389 -11.14 43.85 18.76
C ALA A 389 -11.22 44.26 17.28
N ALA A 390 -10.12 44.11 16.53
CA ALA A 390 -10.11 44.39 15.09
C ALA A 390 -11.05 43.46 14.30
N GLN A 391 -11.10 42.17 14.65
CA GLN A 391 -12.00 41.22 14.00
C GLN A 391 -13.49 41.52 14.28
N ILE A 392 -13.85 42.08 15.44
CA ILE A 392 -15.23 42.53 15.71
C ILE A 392 -15.66 43.61 14.71
N SER A 393 -14.78 44.57 14.39
CA SER A 393 -15.05 45.58 13.37
C SER A 393 -15.24 44.94 11.99
N VAL A 394 -14.41 43.96 11.62
CA VAL A 394 -14.53 43.20 10.36
C VAL A 394 -15.86 42.43 10.31
N CYS A 395 -16.26 41.75 11.39
CA CYS A 395 -17.55 41.07 11.45
C CYS A 395 -18.71 42.05 11.23
N THR A 396 -18.66 43.22 11.87
CA THR A 396 -19.70 44.26 11.77
C THR A 396 -19.83 44.78 10.34
N GLN A 397 -18.70 44.99 9.65
CA GLN A 397 -18.69 45.38 8.25
C GLN A 397 -19.31 44.29 7.36
N ARG A 398 -18.86 43.04 7.48
CA ARG A 398 -19.38 41.91 6.69
C ARG A 398 -20.88 41.68 6.91
N GLN A 399 -21.37 41.85 8.14
CA GLN A 399 -22.80 41.76 8.44
C GLN A 399 -23.61 42.80 7.66
N ARG A 400 -23.14 44.06 7.61
CA ARG A 400 -23.80 45.12 6.84
C ARG A 400 -23.80 44.83 5.35
N GLU A 401 -22.67 44.34 4.82
CA GLU A 401 -22.55 43.95 3.42
C GLU A 401 -23.51 42.81 3.05
N LEU A 402 -23.62 41.78 3.90
CA LEU A 402 -24.57 40.68 3.71
C LEU A 402 -26.02 41.17 3.73
N HIS A 403 -26.42 41.95 4.74
CA HIS A 403 -27.77 42.50 4.82
C HIS A 403 -28.11 43.39 3.61
N SER A 404 -27.14 44.18 3.14
CA SER A 404 -27.32 45.00 1.95
C SER A 404 -27.52 44.16 0.69
N LYS A 405 -26.75 43.08 0.53
CA LYS A 405 -26.89 42.15 -0.60
C LYS A 405 -28.22 41.40 -0.55
N GLU A 406 -28.61 40.89 0.61
CA GLU A 406 -29.91 40.23 0.82
C GLU A 406 -31.05 41.20 0.49
N LYS A 407 -31.01 42.44 0.99
CA LYS A 407 -32.02 43.45 0.69
C LYS A 407 -32.17 43.70 -0.82
N ILE A 408 -31.06 43.85 -1.54
CA ILE A 408 -31.07 44.03 -3.00
C ILE A 408 -31.61 42.77 -3.70
N MET A 409 -31.16 41.59 -3.28
CA MET A 409 -31.58 40.32 -3.87
C MET A 409 -33.09 40.08 -3.68
N TYR A 410 -33.63 40.34 -2.49
CA TYR A 410 -35.06 40.23 -2.21
C TYR A 410 -35.86 41.27 -3.01
N ALA A 411 -35.42 42.53 -3.06
CA ALA A 411 -36.09 43.56 -3.87
C ALA A 411 -36.20 43.14 -5.35
N ASN A 412 -35.11 42.67 -5.94
CA ASN A 412 -35.09 42.20 -7.32
C ASN A 412 -35.99 40.95 -7.53
N MET A 413 -36.04 40.03 -6.54
CA MET A 413 -36.93 38.88 -6.61
C MET A 413 -38.41 39.31 -6.57
N PHE A 414 -38.77 40.25 -5.69
CA PHE A 414 -40.13 40.80 -5.60
C PHE A 414 -40.56 41.50 -6.90
N GLU A 415 -39.70 42.34 -7.49
CA GLU A 415 -39.97 42.99 -8.77
C GLU A 415 -40.20 41.97 -9.89
N LYS A 416 -39.39 40.90 -9.93
CA LYS A 416 -39.53 39.84 -10.94
C LYS A 416 -40.81 39.02 -10.79
N PHE A 417 -41.28 38.80 -9.56
CA PHE A 417 -42.55 38.13 -9.33
C PHE A 417 -43.73 39.03 -9.71
N ALA A 418 -43.67 40.32 -9.35
CA ALA A 418 -44.69 41.30 -9.72
C ALA A 418 -44.80 41.55 -11.24
N GLN A 419 -43.76 41.24 -12.03
CA GLN A 419 -43.79 41.31 -13.50
C GLN A 419 -44.33 40.03 -14.17
N LYS A 420 -44.54 38.94 -13.42
CA LYS A 420 -45.07 37.66 -13.93
C LYS A 420 -46.56 37.46 -13.65
N ASP A 421 -47.11 38.21 -12.70
CA ASP A 421 -48.55 38.37 -12.46
C ASP A 421 -49.12 39.48 -13.37
#